data_AF-A0A2N3D806-F1
#
_entry.id   AF-A0A2N3D806-F1
#
_cell.length_a   1.000
_cell.length_b   1.000
_cell.length_c   1.000
_cell.angle_alpha   90.00
_cell.angle_beta   90.00
_cell.angle_gamma   90.00
#
_symmetry.space_group_name_H-M   'P 1'
#
loop_
_entity.id
_entity.type
_entity.pdbx_description
1 polymer ?
#
loop_
_entity_poly.entity_id
_entity_poly.type
_entity_poly.pdbx_seq_one_letter_code
_entity_poly.pdbx_strand_id
1 'polypeptide(L)'
;MDGPAFDLLLLDYSVSALAAAVSAFGNLSRAICFVATARASGPFGPEPLRERPISINALAASLDRPFETIRRHVNALTAAGLVERSESGLSVPLRAITLPGAAQLSDQCHDLMIRLVDDLAASGHDLPDVRQDVAYDPRAGIGLAFDLLLAALECHAPRDSSWTRLSLLLAIEWADACNRLPELRGGPVGTFRASKVAHVLHLPYPTVTRNVDRLIQRGLVQRASDGLQPGMASTQWTEAQRSLANRGRQLIGRLAQAGCPLDSPATAYIRHRPAPLTSA
;
A
#
# COMPACT_ATOMS: atom_id res chain seq x y z
N MET A 1 5.60 -9.61 -17.08
CA MET A 1 4.72 -8.82 -16.17
C MET A 1 4.91 -7.33 -16.44
N ASP A 2 4.25 -6.77 -17.46
CA ASP A 2 4.26 -5.32 -17.76
C ASP A 2 2.95 -4.98 -18.48
N GLY A 3 2.63 -3.68 -18.57
CA GLY A 3 1.50 -3.17 -19.34
C GLY A 3 0.30 -2.72 -18.48
N PRO A 4 -0.75 -2.20 -19.14
CA PRO A 4 -1.84 -1.50 -18.46
C PRO A 4 -2.63 -2.38 -17.48
N ALA A 5 -2.71 -3.69 -17.75
CA ALA A 5 -3.34 -4.64 -16.83
C ALA A 5 -2.54 -4.79 -15.52
N PHE A 6 -1.21 -4.94 -15.63
CA PHE A 6 -0.33 -5.01 -14.46
C PHE A 6 -0.37 -3.71 -13.65
N ASP A 7 -0.33 -2.55 -14.33
CA ASP A 7 -0.40 -1.24 -13.68
C ASP A 7 -1.73 -1.05 -12.92
N LEU A 8 -2.86 -1.50 -13.50
CA LEU A 8 -4.16 -1.47 -12.85
C LEU A 8 -4.18 -2.33 -11.59
N LEU A 9 -3.64 -3.55 -11.64
CA LEU A 9 -3.60 -4.44 -10.48
C LEU A 9 -2.69 -3.89 -9.36
N LEU A 10 -1.57 -3.25 -9.71
CA LEU A 10 -0.74 -2.54 -8.73
C LEU A 10 -1.46 -1.34 -8.09
N LEU A 11 -2.23 -0.60 -8.87
CA LEU A 11 -3.07 0.48 -8.36
C LEU A 11 -4.18 -0.07 -7.44
N ASP A 12 -4.84 -1.16 -7.80
CA ASP A 12 -5.86 -1.81 -6.98
C ASP A 12 -5.29 -2.26 -5.64
N TYR A 13 -4.12 -2.92 -5.65
CA TYR A 13 -3.38 -3.25 -4.44
C TYR A 13 -3.08 -2.00 -3.60
N SER A 14 -2.51 -0.97 -4.22
CA SER A 14 -2.05 0.23 -3.52
C SER A 14 -3.20 0.95 -2.82
N VAL A 15 -4.32 1.15 -3.52
CA VAL A 15 -5.50 1.82 -2.97
C VAL A 15 -6.14 0.97 -1.87
N SER A 16 -6.24 -0.34 -2.06
CA SER A 16 -6.80 -1.27 -1.07
C SER A 16 -5.98 -1.28 0.22
N ALA A 17 -4.65 -1.34 0.09
CA ALA A 17 -3.74 -1.40 1.22
C ALA A 17 -3.71 -0.05 1.97
N LEU A 18 -3.82 1.08 1.26
CA LEU A 18 -3.97 2.41 1.88
C LEU A 18 -5.32 2.54 2.62
N ALA A 19 -6.41 2.02 2.06
CA ALA A 19 -7.71 1.99 2.72
C ALA A 19 -7.67 1.11 3.98
N ALA A 20 -7.05 -0.07 3.92
CA ALA A 20 -6.82 -0.94 5.06
C ALA A 20 -6.01 -0.24 6.15
N ALA A 21 -4.95 0.49 5.77
CA ALA A 21 -4.12 1.27 6.68
C ALA A 21 -4.92 2.37 7.42
N VAL A 22 -5.78 3.10 6.71
CA VAL A 22 -6.68 4.09 7.31
C VAL A 22 -7.69 3.42 8.23
N SER A 23 -8.33 2.34 7.82
CA SER A 23 -9.32 1.62 8.63
C SER A 23 -8.71 1.09 9.92
N ALA A 24 -7.50 0.54 9.87
CA ALA A 24 -6.85 -0.08 11.03
C ALA A 24 -6.32 0.93 12.06
N PHE A 25 -5.86 2.12 11.63
CA PHE A 25 -5.19 3.09 12.51
C PHE A 25 -5.97 4.40 12.70
N GLY A 26 -7.05 4.61 11.94
CA GLY A 26 -7.82 5.85 11.84
C GLY A 26 -7.05 7.03 11.23
N ASN A 27 -5.76 6.85 10.92
CA ASN A 27 -4.87 7.89 10.47
C ASN A 27 -3.75 7.30 9.61
N LEU A 28 -3.69 7.73 8.35
CA LEU A 28 -2.72 7.22 7.38
C LEU A 28 -1.26 7.42 7.87
N SER A 29 -0.91 8.61 8.36
CA SER A 29 0.46 8.87 8.82
C SER A 29 0.88 7.96 9.97
N ARG A 30 -0.04 7.64 10.89
CA ARG A 30 0.20 6.69 11.97
C ARG A 30 0.43 5.28 11.42
N ALA A 31 -0.37 4.84 10.45
CA ALA A 31 -0.20 3.54 9.81
C ALA A 31 1.13 3.44 9.05
N ILE A 32 1.50 4.46 8.27
CA ILE A 32 2.78 4.48 7.54
C ILE A 32 3.98 4.44 8.50
N CYS A 33 3.92 5.16 9.63
CA CYS A 33 4.97 5.10 10.65
C CYS A 33 5.07 3.70 11.27
N PHE A 34 3.95 3.03 11.53
CA PHE A 34 3.95 1.65 12.02
C PHE A 34 4.56 0.69 11.00
N VAL A 35 4.08 0.72 9.76
CA VAL A 35 4.56 -0.14 8.68
C VAL A 35 6.06 0.03 8.46
N ALA A 36 6.54 1.28 8.36
CA ALA A 36 7.95 1.57 8.16
C ALA A 36 8.82 1.10 9.35
N THR A 37 8.33 1.27 10.58
CA THR A 37 9.02 0.76 11.77
C THR A 37 9.07 -0.77 11.75
N ALA A 38 7.93 -1.43 11.53
CA ALA A 38 7.83 -2.90 11.44
C ALA A 38 8.72 -3.49 10.34
N ARG A 39 8.91 -2.74 9.24
CA ARG A 39 9.82 -3.14 8.17
C ARG A 39 11.29 -2.94 8.48
N ALA A 40 11.63 -1.85 9.15
CA ALA A 40 13.00 -1.58 9.55
C ALA A 40 13.48 -2.49 10.70
N SER A 41 12.62 -2.77 11.69
CA SER A 41 13.01 -3.43 12.93
C SER A 41 12.60 -4.89 13.07
N GLY A 42 11.78 -5.43 12.17
CA GLY A 42 11.09 -6.70 12.35
C GLY A 42 9.67 -6.52 12.93
N PRO A 43 8.85 -7.59 13.01
CA PRO A 43 9.23 -9.01 12.88
C PRO A 43 9.10 -9.60 11.46
N PHE A 44 8.75 -8.79 10.45
CA PHE A 44 8.47 -9.26 9.08
C PHE A 44 9.71 -9.39 8.18
N GLY A 45 10.88 -9.59 8.79
CA GLY A 45 12.15 -9.79 8.08
C GLY A 45 12.41 -11.27 7.78
N PRO A 46 13.36 -11.58 6.87
CA PRO A 46 13.78 -12.96 6.59
C PRO A 46 14.41 -13.65 7.82
N GLU A 47 14.90 -12.87 8.78
CA GLU A 47 15.35 -13.34 10.09
C GLU A 47 14.45 -12.74 11.18
N PRO A 48 13.27 -13.34 11.46
CA PRO A 48 12.27 -12.76 12.36
C PRO A 48 12.74 -12.56 13.81
N LEU A 49 13.86 -13.18 14.20
CA LEU A 49 14.45 -13.12 15.54
C LEU A 49 15.51 -12.01 15.71
N ARG A 50 15.99 -11.39 14.63
CA ARG A 50 16.94 -10.27 14.75
C ARG A 50 16.19 -8.95 14.70
N GLU A 51 15.70 -8.51 15.86
CA GLU A 51 15.22 -7.14 16.02
C GLU A 51 16.37 -6.18 15.73
N ARG A 52 16.18 -5.27 14.76
CA ARG A 52 17.14 -4.22 14.43
C ARG A 52 16.50 -2.87 14.74
N PRO A 53 16.61 -2.37 15.98
CA PRO A 53 15.99 -1.12 16.35
C PRO A 53 16.37 0.02 15.41
N ILE A 54 15.40 0.87 15.05
CA ILE A 54 15.60 2.03 14.18
C ILE A 54 15.42 3.32 14.99
N SER A 55 16.32 4.30 14.82
CA SER A 55 16.12 5.60 15.48
C SER A 55 14.98 6.40 14.82
N ILE A 56 14.32 7.28 15.58
CA ILE A 56 13.30 8.20 15.02
C ILE A 56 13.91 9.07 13.91
N ASN A 57 15.18 9.48 14.03
CA ASN A 57 15.90 10.23 13.00
C ASN A 57 16.06 9.43 11.70
N ALA A 58 16.49 8.17 11.81
CA ALA A 58 16.63 7.30 10.64
C ALA A 58 15.28 7.03 9.98
N LEU A 59 14.22 6.81 10.78
CA LEU A 59 12.86 6.63 10.29
C LEU A 59 12.33 7.90 9.59
N ALA A 60 12.63 9.08 10.12
CA ALA A 60 12.24 10.35 9.50
C ALA A 60 12.97 10.60 8.19
N ALA A 61 14.26 10.28 8.13
CA ALA A 61 15.05 10.34 6.91
C ALA A 61 14.54 9.35 5.85
N SER A 62 14.23 8.11 6.23
CA SER A 62 13.74 7.10 5.28
C SER A 62 12.38 7.43 4.69
N LEU A 63 11.53 8.11 5.46
CA LEU A 63 10.20 8.53 5.04
C LEU A 63 10.17 9.90 4.36
N ASP A 64 11.30 10.60 4.29
CA ASP A 64 11.43 11.99 3.84
C ASP A 64 10.42 12.91 4.56
N ARG A 65 10.40 12.86 5.90
CA ARG A 65 9.48 13.65 6.73
C ARG A 65 10.18 14.41 7.84
N PRO A 66 9.62 15.56 8.27
CA PRO A 66 10.15 16.28 9.43
C PRO A 66 10.19 15.39 10.67
N PHE A 67 11.31 15.45 11.39
CA PHE A 67 11.53 14.68 12.61
C PHE A 67 10.38 14.82 13.61
N GLU A 68 9.93 16.05 13.87
CA GLU A 68 8.86 16.32 14.84
C GLU A 68 7.54 15.66 14.45
N THR A 69 7.24 15.55 13.15
CA THR A 69 6.05 14.86 12.64
C THR A 69 6.13 13.37 12.93
N ILE A 70 7.27 12.73 12.61
CA ILE A 70 7.46 11.30 12.86
C ILE A 70 7.48 11.00 14.35
N ARG A 71 8.19 11.82 15.15
CA ARG A 71 8.22 11.71 16.61
C ARG A 71 6.82 11.71 17.22
N ARG A 72 5.93 12.60 16.79
CA ARG A 72 4.53 12.64 17.26
C ARG A 72 3.76 11.35 16.96
N HIS A 73 3.89 10.81 15.74
CA HIS A 73 3.21 9.58 15.37
C HIS A 73 3.77 8.34 16.09
N VAL A 74 5.10 8.25 16.20
CA VAL A 74 5.78 7.18 16.94
C VAL A 74 5.39 7.20 18.43
N ASN A 75 5.37 8.36 19.09
CA ASN A 75 4.95 8.44 20.48
C ASN A 75 3.51 7.94 20.68
N ALA A 76 2.61 8.23 19.74
CA ALA A 76 1.24 7.71 19.78
C ALA A 76 1.20 6.19 19.58
N LEU A 77 2.06 5.63 18.72
CA LEU A 77 2.20 4.19 18.53
C LEU A 77 2.77 3.50 19.78
N THR A 78 3.73 4.14 20.45
CA THR A 78 4.29 3.65 21.72
C THR A 78 3.26 3.66 22.84
N ALA A 79 2.48 4.73 22.96
CA ALA A 79 1.37 4.80 23.93
C ALA A 79 0.31 3.70 23.67
N ALA A 80 0.13 3.28 22.42
CA ALA A 80 -0.77 2.20 22.02
C ALA A 80 -0.15 0.79 22.14
N GLY A 81 1.11 0.67 22.58
CA GLY A 81 1.82 -0.61 22.70
C GLY A 81 2.20 -1.27 21.36
N LEU A 82 2.11 -0.53 20.25
CA LEU A 82 2.40 -1.02 18.89
C LEU A 82 3.89 -0.90 18.52
N VAL A 83 4.59 0.02 19.16
CA VAL A 83 6.03 0.27 18.97
C VAL A 83 6.68 0.38 20.34
N GLU A 84 7.74 -0.36 20.58
CA GLU A 84 8.59 -0.19 21.75
C GLU A 84 9.70 0.81 21.47
N ARG A 85 10.08 1.53 22.52
CA ARG A 85 11.21 2.45 22.48
C ARG A 85 12.21 2.02 23.55
N SER A 86 13.43 1.74 23.13
CA SER A 86 14.59 1.44 23.98
C SER A 86 15.68 2.49 23.74
N GLU A 87 16.81 2.35 24.46
CA GLU A 87 18.02 3.13 24.19
C GLU A 87 18.58 2.86 22.79
N SER A 88 18.39 1.65 22.25
CA SER A 88 18.85 1.24 20.93
C SER A 88 17.97 1.74 19.78
N GLY A 89 16.73 2.17 20.05
CA GLY A 89 15.83 2.75 19.05
C GLY A 89 14.39 2.28 19.21
N LEU A 90 13.67 2.25 18.08
CA LEU A 90 12.31 1.78 17.97
C LEU A 90 12.29 0.34 17.47
N SER A 91 11.44 -0.49 18.06
CA SER A 91 11.14 -1.84 17.56
C SER A 91 9.63 -2.10 17.55
N VAL A 92 9.20 -3.04 16.71
CA VAL A 92 7.83 -3.59 16.78
C VAL A 92 7.93 -4.99 17.39
N PRO A 93 7.49 -5.20 18.63
CA PRO A 93 7.59 -6.51 19.27
C PRO A 93 6.61 -7.50 18.64
N LEU A 94 6.90 -8.80 18.73
CA LEU A 94 6.01 -9.86 18.22
C LEU A 94 4.58 -9.81 18.78
N ARG A 95 4.39 -9.34 20.02
CA ARG A 95 3.04 -9.16 20.59
C ARG A 95 2.27 -7.98 20.00
N ALA A 96 2.96 -6.99 19.41
CA ALA A 96 2.28 -5.85 18.80
C ALA A 96 1.54 -6.28 17.52
N ILE A 97 2.09 -7.23 16.77
CA ILE A 97 1.49 -7.71 15.51
C ILE A 97 0.24 -8.58 15.73
N THR A 98 -0.06 -8.97 16.97
CA THR A 98 -1.30 -9.67 17.32
C THR A 98 -2.39 -8.72 17.83
N LEU A 99 -2.09 -7.44 18.03
CA LEU A 99 -3.08 -6.43 18.42
C LEU A 99 -4.05 -6.17 17.26
N PRO A 100 -5.35 -5.92 17.51
CA PRO A 100 -6.39 -5.96 16.48
C PRO A 100 -6.09 -5.14 15.21
N GLY A 101 -5.70 -3.87 15.35
CA GLY A 101 -5.40 -3.00 14.19
C GLY A 101 -4.15 -3.42 13.42
N ALA A 102 -3.10 -3.87 14.12
CA ALA A 102 -1.88 -4.35 13.48
C ALA A 102 -2.09 -5.69 12.77
N ALA A 103 -2.74 -6.64 13.45
CA ALA A 103 -3.09 -7.95 12.89
C ALA A 103 -4.00 -7.80 11.67
N GLN A 104 -5.04 -6.95 11.76
CA GLN A 104 -5.93 -6.66 10.64
C GLN A 104 -5.15 -6.10 9.45
N LEU A 105 -4.31 -5.08 9.65
CA LEU A 105 -3.52 -4.50 8.56
C LEU A 105 -2.56 -5.51 7.95
N SER A 106 -1.86 -6.28 8.78
CA SER A 106 -0.92 -7.32 8.33
C SER A 106 -1.61 -8.39 7.48
N ASP A 107 -2.67 -9.00 8.01
CA ASP A 107 -3.44 -10.03 7.31
C ASP A 107 -4.02 -9.49 6.00
N GLN A 108 -4.60 -8.28 6.03
CA GLN A 108 -5.24 -7.68 4.86
C GLN A 108 -4.23 -7.28 3.78
N CYS A 109 -3.08 -6.68 4.14
CA CYS A 109 -2.02 -6.38 3.17
C CYS A 109 -1.45 -7.65 2.54
N HIS A 110 -1.24 -8.70 3.34
CA HIS A 110 -0.81 -9.99 2.82
C HIS A 110 -1.82 -10.57 1.83
N ASP A 111 -3.10 -10.65 2.22
CA ASP A 111 -4.13 -11.24 1.35
C ASP A 111 -4.36 -10.38 0.09
N LEU A 112 -4.16 -9.07 0.15
CA LEU A 112 -4.13 -8.20 -1.04
C LEU A 112 -2.93 -8.51 -1.95
N MET A 113 -1.74 -8.80 -1.40
CA MET A 113 -0.57 -9.20 -2.17
C MET A 113 -0.80 -10.56 -2.84
N ILE A 114 -1.38 -11.53 -2.13
CA ILE A 114 -1.75 -12.83 -2.73
C ILE A 114 -2.78 -12.64 -3.83
N ARG A 115 -3.80 -11.79 -3.60
CA ARG A 115 -4.79 -11.50 -4.63
C ARG A 115 -4.18 -10.82 -5.86
N LEU A 116 -3.23 -9.90 -5.69
CA LEU A 116 -2.50 -9.32 -6.82
C LEU A 116 -1.85 -10.41 -7.68
N VAL A 117 -1.18 -11.38 -7.06
CA VAL A 117 -0.57 -12.52 -7.78
C VAL A 117 -1.63 -13.40 -8.43
N ASP A 118 -2.71 -13.70 -7.72
CA ASP A 118 -3.83 -14.52 -8.19
C ASP A 118 -4.52 -13.88 -9.42
N ASP A 119 -4.76 -12.56 -9.38
CA ASP A 119 -5.28 -11.77 -10.51
C ASP A 119 -4.27 -11.72 -11.69
N LEU A 120 -2.95 -11.73 -11.41
CA LEU A 120 -1.91 -11.81 -12.45
C LEU A 120 -1.89 -13.18 -13.15
N ALA A 121 -1.96 -14.27 -12.38
CA ALA A 121 -2.07 -15.63 -12.92
C ALA A 121 -3.32 -15.78 -13.79
N ALA A 122 -4.47 -15.32 -13.28
CA ALA A 122 -5.75 -15.39 -13.99
C ALA A 122 -5.78 -14.56 -15.28
N SER A 123 -4.99 -13.48 -15.35
CA SER A 123 -4.84 -12.66 -16.56
C SER A 123 -3.77 -13.17 -17.54
N GLY A 124 -3.17 -14.34 -17.27
CA GLY A 124 -2.20 -14.98 -18.16
C GLY A 124 -0.81 -14.37 -18.13
N HIS A 125 -0.46 -13.60 -17.09
CA HIS A 125 0.90 -13.11 -16.92
C HIS A 125 1.82 -14.24 -16.42
N ASP A 126 3.00 -14.36 -17.03
CA ASP A 126 4.04 -15.25 -16.53
C ASP A 126 4.50 -14.81 -15.14
N LEU A 127 4.33 -15.70 -14.16
CA LEU A 127 4.81 -15.54 -12.81
C LEU A 127 6.21 -16.15 -12.66
N PRO A 128 7.06 -15.60 -11.78
CA PRO A 128 8.40 -16.13 -11.54
C PRO A 128 8.36 -17.52 -10.91
N ASP A 129 9.38 -18.33 -11.19
CA ASP A 129 9.52 -19.67 -10.62
C ASP A 129 9.60 -19.64 -9.09
N VAL A 130 8.80 -20.50 -8.47
CA VAL A 130 8.73 -20.65 -7.01
C VAL A 130 9.91 -21.48 -6.52
N ARG A 131 10.53 -21.01 -5.43
CA ARG A 131 11.57 -21.77 -4.74
C ARG A 131 10.94 -22.93 -3.94
N GLN A 132 11.05 -24.16 -4.46
CA GLN A 132 10.38 -25.34 -3.90
C GLN A 132 11.01 -25.89 -2.59
N ASP A 133 12.28 -25.55 -2.31
CA ASP A 133 13.00 -26.02 -1.11
C ASP A 133 12.74 -25.17 0.14
N VAL A 134 11.90 -24.12 0.03
CA VAL A 134 11.58 -23.20 1.12
C VAL A 134 10.09 -23.25 1.42
N ALA A 135 9.73 -23.61 2.65
CA ALA A 135 8.36 -23.51 3.12
C ALA A 135 7.96 -22.04 3.28
N TYR A 136 6.81 -21.66 2.72
CA TYR A 136 6.31 -20.29 2.81
C TYR A 136 5.92 -19.90 4.23
N ASP A 137 6.53 -18.83 4.75
CA ASP A 137 6.09 -18.14 5.97
C ASP A 137 5.30 -16.87 5.58
N PRO A 138 4.00 -16.77 5.92
CA PRO A 138 3.19 -15.58 5.64
C PRO A 138 3.78 -14.27 6.19
N ARG A 139 4.63 -14.31 7.23
CA ARG A 139 5.32 -13.12 7.75
C ARG A 139 6.24 -12.48 6.72
N ALA A 140 6.90 -13.29 5.89
CA ALA A 140 7.70 -12.78 4.78
C ALA A 140 6.80 -12.09 3.73
N GLY A 141 5.65 -12.68 3.43
CA GLY A 141 4.64 -12.08 2.57
C GLY A 141 4.10 -10.75 3.10
N ILE A 142 3.78 -10.66 4.39
CA ILE A 142 3.36 -9.42 5.05
C ILE A 142 4.45 -8.35 4.91
N GLY A 143 5.73 -8.71 5.11
CA GLY A 143 6.85 -7.81 4.93
C GLY A 143 6.96 -7.25 3.50
N LEU A 144 6.78 -8.11 2.49
CA LEU A 144 6.79 -7.71 1.08
C LEU A 144 5.56 -6.88 0.69
N ALA A 145 4.40 -7.19 1.25
CA ALA A 145 3.18 -6.39 1.08
C ALA A 145 3.38 -4.97 1.65
N PHE A 146 3.93 -4.86 2.85
CA PHE A 146 4.30 -3.59 3.44
C PHE A 146 5.35 -2.84 2.61
N ASP A 147 6.35 -3.51 2.06
CA ASP A 147 7.32 -2.91 1.13
C ASP A 147 6.62 -2.34 -0.13
N LEU A 148 5.58 -3.00 -0.65
CA LEU A 148 4.82 -2.51 -1.81
C LEU A 148 3.92 -1.32 -1.47
N LEU A 149 3.29 -1.33 -0.29
CA LEU A 149 2.50 -0.19 0.21
C LEU A 149 3.37 1.06 0.41
N LEU A 150 4.56 0.91 0.99
CA LEU A 150 5.50 2.02 1.14
C LEU A 150 5.99 2.51 -0.23
N ALA A 151 6.32 1.59 -1.13
CA ALA A 151 6.77 1.92 -2.47
C ALA A 151 5.74 2.72 -3.28
N ALA A 152 4.44 2.41 -3.12
CA ALA A 152 3.38 3.18 -3.77
C ALA A 152 3.45 4.67 -3.40
N LEU A 153 3.74 4.99 -2.14
CA LEU A 153 3.91 6.37 -1.69
C LEU A 153 5.26 6.97 -2.10
N GLU A 154 6.34 6.21 -1.97
CA GLU A 154 7.71 6.66 -2.30
C GLU A 154 7.85 7.00 -3.80
N CYS A 155 7.37 6.12 -4.69
CA CYS A 155 7.41 6.32 -6.14
C CYS A 155 6.61 7.56 -6.57
N HIS A 156 5.61 7.96 -5.77
CA HIS A 156 4.74 9.10 -6.05
C HIS A 156 5.11 10.37 -5.28
N ALA A 157 6.08 10.31 -4.36
CA ALA A 157 6.50 11.43 -3.52
C ALA A 157 6.91 12.69 -4.30
N PRO A 158 7.57 12.61 -5.48
CA PRO A 158 7.88 13.80 -6.28
C PRO A 158 6.66 14.61 -6.73
N ARG A 159 5.48 13.97 -6.79
CA ARG A 159 4.22 14.59 -7.24
C ARG A 159 3.56 15.40 -6.12
N ASP A 160 3.54 14.86 -4.91
CA ASP A 160 3.02 15.54 -3.71
C ASP A 160 3.64 14.97 -2.42
N SER A 161 4.04 15.86 -1.50
CA SER A 161 4.64 15.47 -0.23
C SER A 161 3.63 15.02 0.84
N SER A 162 2.32 15.14 0.61
CA SER A 162 1.30 14.67 1.55
C SER A 162 0.83 13.26 1.19
N TRP A 163 1.07 12.31 2.09
CA TRP A 163 0.57 10.94 1.92
C TRP A 163 -0.94 10.86 1.73
N THR A 164 -1.71 11.71 2.41
CA THR A 164 -3.17 11.77 2.20
C THR A 164 -3.52 12.25 0.79
N ARG A 165 -2.81 13.26 0.23
CA ARG A 165 -3.07 13.67 -1.15
C ARG A 165 -2.62 12.62 -2.16
N LEU A 166 -1.51 11.93 -1.89
CA LEU A 166 -1.09 10.80 -2.72
C LEU A 166 -2.11 9.66 -2.70
N SER A 167 -2.67 9.29 -1.54
CA SER A 167 -3.68 8.24 -1.48
C SER A 167 -4.95 8.60 -2.25
N LEU A 168 -5.37 9.87 -2.20
CA LEU A 168 -6.49 10.39 -3.00
C LEU A 168 -6.18 10.35 -4.50
N LEU A 169 -4.98 10.75 -4.89
CA LEU A 169 -4.52 10.75 -6.28
C LEU A 169 -4.51 9.33 -6.85
N LEU A 170 -3.93 8.36 -6.12
CA LEU A 170 -3.91 6.96 -6.51
C LEU A 170 -5.32 6.37 -6.63
N ALA A 171 -6.25 6.73 -5.74
CA ALA A 171 -7.64 6.28 -5.84
C ALA A 171 -8.36 6.84 -7.08
N ILE A 172 -8.09 8.09 -7.45
CA ILE A 172 -8.66 8.71 -8.66
C ILE A 172 -8.06 8.07 -9.91
N GLU A 173 -6.75 7.80 -9.92
CA GLU A 173 -6.06 7.12 -11.03
C GLU A 173 -6.50 5.66 -11.19
N TRP A 174 -6.71 4.95 -10.07
CA TRP A 174 -7.32 3.62 -10.09
C TRP A 174 -8.71 3.64 -10.72
N ALA A 175 -9.57 4.57 -10.32
CA ALA A 175 -10.91 4.67 -10.88
C ALA A 175 -10.91 5.00 -12.38
N ASP A 176 -10.02 5.91 -12.81
CA ASP A 176 -9.81 6.21 -14.22
C ASP A 176 -9.32 4.98 -15.00
N ALA A 177 -8.35 4.25 -14.46
CA ALA A 177 -7.83 3.03 -15.08
C ALA A 177 -8.91 1.95 -15.18
N CYS A 178 -9.76 1.76 -14.17
CA CYS A 178 -10.92 0.87 -14.25
C CYS A 178 -11.92 1.28 -15.34
N ASN A 179 -12.11 2.58 -15.57
CA ASN A 179 -12.98 3.06 -16.63
C ASN A 179 -12.37 2.89 -18.04
N ARG A 180 -11.04 2.93 -18.15
CA ARG A 180 -10.31 2.67 -19.41
C ARG A 180 -10.17 1.19 -19.75
N LEU A 181 -10.20 0.31 -18.75
CA LEU A 181 -10.00 -1.14 -18.88
C LEU A 181 -11.13 -1.93 -18.19
N PRO A 182 -12.41 -1.70 -18.57
CA PRO A 182 -13.56 -2.29 -17.88
C PRO A 182 -13.58 -3.83 -17.91
N GLU A 183 -13.02 -4.44 -18.95
CA GLU A 183 -12.92 -5.89 -19.13
C GLU A 183 -12.13 -6.58 -18.01
N LEU A 184 -11.16 -5.88 -17.41
CA LEU A 184 -10.33 -6.41 -16.33
C LEU A 184 -11.03 -6.41 -14.96
N ARG A 185 -12.20 -5.76 -14.85
CA ARG A 185 -12.96 -5.58 -13.60
C ARG A 185 -14.41 -6.05 -13.67
N GLY A 186 -14.84 -6.57 -14.82
CA GLY A 186 -16.24 -6.92 -15.05
C GLY A 186 -17.16 -5.70 -15.23
N GLY A 187 -16.60 -4.53 -15.58
CA GLY A 187 -17.34 -3.31 -15.87
C GLY A 187 -16.66 -2.02 -15.38
N PRO A 188 -17.09 -0.84 -15.89
CA PRO A 188 -16.58 0.44 -15.45
C PRO A 188 -17.04 0.77 -14.02
N VAL A 189 -16.21 1.48 -13.25
CA VAL A 189 -16.59 2.01 -11.92
C VAL A 189 -17.49 3.26 -12.03
N GLY A 190 -17.61 3.80 -13.25
CA GLY A 190 -18.39 4.97 -13.60
C GLY A 190 -17.81 6.25 -13.03
N THR A 191 -18.67 7.25 -12.91
CA THR A 191 -18.32 8.55 -12.37
C THR A 191 -17.77 8.46 -10.95
N PHE A 192 -16.57 9.00 -10.72
CA PHE A 192 -15.86 8.94 -9.44
C PHE A 192 -15.85 10.31 -8.74
N ARG A 193 -16.73 10.49 -7.75
CA ARG A 193 -16.88 11.75 -7.02
C ARG A 193 -16.09 11.75 -5.71
N ALA A 194 -15.86 12.93 -5.14
CA ALA A 194 -15.21 13.06 -3.83
C ALA A 194 -15.87 12.21 -2.72
N SER A 195 -17.18 11.97 -2.78
CA SER A 195 -17.89 11.09 -1.84
C SER A 195 -17.49 9.62 -2.00
N LYS A 196 -17.34 9.13 -3.24
CA LYS A 196 -16.84 7.79 -3.52
C LYS A 196 -15.39 7.62 -3.10
N VAL A 197 -14.54 8.62 -3.35
CA VAL A 197 -13.15 8.63 -2.86
C VAL A 197 -13.10 8.54 -1.33
N ALA A 198 -13.95 9.30 -0.64
CA ALA A 198 -14.07 9.26 0.82
C ALA A 198 -14.49 7.88 1.33
N HIS A 199 -15.46 7.25 0.66
CA HIS A 199 -15.91 5.90 0.97
C HIS A 199 -14.79 4.87 0.79
N VAL A 200 -14.17 4.84 -0.39
CA VAL A 200 -13.11 3.89 -0.75
C VAL A 200 -11.91 3.95 0.20
N LEU A 201 -11.47 5.15 0.60
CA LEU A 201 -10.29 5.33 1.46
C LEU A 201 -10.64 5.40 2.95
N HIS A 202 -11.92 5.29 3.32
CA HIS A 202 -12.41 5.48 4.69
C HIS A 202 -11.96 6.81 5.32
N LEU A 203 -11.92 7.87 4.51
CA LEU A 203 -11.53 9.22 4.94
C LEU A 203 -12.77 10.10 5.15
N PRO A 204 -12.77 11.02 6.14
CA PRO A 204 -13.84 11.98 6.29
C PRO A 204 -14.02 12.85 5.03
N TYR A 205 -15.26 13.04 4.58
CA TYR A 205 -15.56 13.84 3.38
C TYR A 205 -14.96 15.27 3.39
N PRO A 206 -14.97 16.03 4.52
CA PRO A 206 -14.30 17.33 4.59
C PRO A 206 -12.78 17.26 4.39
N THR A 207 -12.15 16.15 4.80
CA THR A 207 -10.72 15.91 4.57
C THR A 207 -10.45 15.65 3.09
N VAL A 208 -11.31 14.86 2.44
CA VAL A 208 -11.19 14.57 1.00
C VAL A 208 -11.35 15.84 0.18
N THR A 209 -12.43 16.58 0.36
CA THR A 209 -12.72 17.81 -0.41
C THR A 209 -11.59 18.82 -0.33
N ARG A 210 -11.14 19.17 0.88
CA ARG A 210 -10.02 20.10 1.10
C ARG A 210 -8.74 19.66 0.38
N ASN A 211 -8.43 18.37 0.40
CA ASN A 211 -7.21 17.84 -0.21
C ASN A 211 -7.34 17.69 -1.73
N VAL A 212 -8.52 17.35 -2.24
CA VAL A 212 -8.83 17.33 -3.68
C VAL A 212 -8.72 18.73 -4.27
N ASP A 213 -9.23 19.76 -3.59
CA ASP A 213 -9.11 21.14 -4.08
C ASP A 213 -7.63 21.56 -4.21
N ARG A 214 -6.76 21.12 -3.28
CA ARG A 214 -5.31 21.32 -3.42
C ARG A 214 -4.70 20.54 -4.57
N LEU A 215 -5.15 19.31 -4.83
CA LEU A 215 -4.70 18.53 -6.00
C LEU A 215 -5.12 19.19 -7.31
N ILE A 216 -6.32 19.79 -7.35
CA ILE A 216 -6.82 20.56 -8.50
C ILE A 216 -5.99 21.81 -8.72
N GLN A 217 -5.70 22.58 -7.67
CA GLN A 217 -4.84 23.76 -7.75
C GLN A 217 -3.43 23.43 -8.26
N ARG A 218 -2.94 22.21 -8.01
CA ARG A 218 -1.64 21.71 -8.49
C ARG A 218 -1.71 21.07 -9.89
N GLY A 219 -2.89 20.99 -10.50
CA GLY A 219 -3.09 20.36 -11.81
C GLY A 219 -2.94 18.84 -11.82
N LEU A 220 -2.91 18.18 -10.65
CA LEU A 220 -2.77 16.72 -10.53
C LEU A 220 -4.10 15.99 -10.69
N VAL A 221 -5.21 16.70 -10.45
CA VAL A 221 -6.59 16.23 -10.59
C VAL A 221 -7.38 17.32 -11.30
N GLN A 222 -8.35 16.94 -12.12
CA GLN A 222 -9.30 17.87 -12.74
C GLN A 222 -10.75 17.50 -12.41
N ARG A 223 -11.63 18.51 -12.39
CA ARG A 223 -13.08 18.30 -12.31
C ARG A 223 -13.62 18.17 -13.72
N ALA A 224 -14.14 16.99 -14.05
CA ALA A 224 -14.95 16.77 -15.24
C ALA A 224 -16.42 17.11 -14.95
N SER A 225 -17.26 17.14 -15.99
CA SER A 225 -18.69 17.44 -15.87
C SER A 225 -19.44 16.47 -14.95
N ASP A 226 -18.94 15.25 -14.78
CA ASP A 226 -19.57 14.23 -13.94
C ASP A 226 -18.75 13.87 -12.68
N GLY A 227 -17.41 13.97 -12.67
CA GLY A 227 -16.59 13.53 -11.54
C GLY A 227 -15.16 14.09 -11.48
N LEU A 228 -14.29 13.38 -10.73
CA LEU A 228 -12.87 13.66 -10.63
C LEU A 228 -12.11 12.78 -11.62
N GLN A 229 -11.12 13.35 -12.28
CA GLN A 229 -10.22 12.65 -13.19
C GLN A 229 -8.76 13.02 -12.87
N PRO A 230 -7.78 12.16 -13.20
CA PRO A 230 -6.39 12.55 -13.19
C PRO A 230 -6.16 13.78 -14.07
N GLY A 231 -5.22 14.64 -13.67
CA GLY A 231 -4.73 15.70 -14.54
C GLY A 231 -4.00 15.15 -15.77
N MET A 232 -3.55 16.04 -16.65
CA MET A 232 -2.75 15.62 -17.82
C MET A 232 -1.51 14.85 -17.40
N ALA A 233 -1.18 13.81 -18.17
CA ALA A 233 0.02 13.01 -17.95
C ALA A 233 1.27 13.90 -17.94
N SER A 234 2.08 13.77 -16.89
CA SER A 234 3.34 14.49 -16.72
C SER A 234 4.51 13.51 -16.67
N THR A 235 5.73 14.01 -16.87
CA THR A 235 6.94 13.18 -16.73
C THR A 235 7.00 12.47 -15.38
N GLN A 236 6.65 13.18 -14.29
CA GLN A 236 6.61 12.62 -12.95
C GLN A 236 5.56 11.51 -12.78
N TRP A 237 4.42 11.61 -13.48
CA TRP A 237 3.41 10.56 -13.47
C TRP A 237 3.95 9.29 -14.15
N THR A 238 4.52 9.43 -15.35
CA THR A 238 5.11 8.30 -16.10
C THR A 238 6.26 7.64 -15.33
N GLU A 239 7.12 8.44 -14.70
CA GLU A 239 8.21 7.94 -13.85
C GLU A 239 7.71 7.21 -12.62
N ALA A 240 6.68 7.74 -11.94
CA ALA A 240 6.08 7.11 -10.77
C ALA A 240 5.46 5.74 -11.12
N GLN A 241 4.72 5.66 -12.23
CA GLN A 241 4.15 4.40 -12.71
C GLN A 241 5.23 3.37 -13.06
N ARG A 242 6.24 3.77 -13.84
CA ARG A 242 7.36 2.88 -14.19
C ARG A 242 8.11 2.39 -12.95
N SER A 243 8.34 3.26 -11.98
CA SER A 243 9.03 2.93 -10.73
C SER A 243 8.23 1.96 -9.88
N LEU A 244 6.92 2.16 -9.78
CA LEU A 244 6.02 1.25 -9.07
C LEU A 244 5.94 -0.11 -9.77
N ALA A 245 5.84 -0.15 -11.11
CA ALA A 245 5.85 -1.40 -11.88
C ALA A 245 7.16 -2.18 -11.68
N ASN A 246 8.31 -1.51 -11.76
CA ASN A 246 9.61 -2.11 -11.48
C ASN A 246 9.68 -2.70 -10.06
N ARG A 247 9.18 -1.94 -9.07
CA ARG A 247 9.16 -2.39 -7.67
C ARG A 247 8.20 -3.55 -7.46
N GLY A 248 7.03 -3.52 -8.10
CA GLY A 248 6.06 -4.62 -8.09
C GLY A 248 6.69 -5.92 -8.59
N ARG A 249 7.36 -5.89 -9.76
CA ARG A 249 8.10 -7.04 -10.30
C ARG A 249 9.16 -7.56 -9.33
N GLN A 250 9.96 -6.66 -8.75
CA GLN A 250 10.98 -7.03 -7.78
C GLN A 250 10.39 -7.74 -6.55
N LEU A 251 9.29 -7.22 -6.01
CA LEU A 251 8.66 -7.77 -4.80
C LEU A 251 7.94 -9.10 -5.07
N ILE A 252 7.30 -9.26 -6.23
CA ILE A 252 6.71 -10.54 -6.65
C ILE A 252 7.81 -11.59 -6.83
N GLY A 253 8.95 -11.23 -7.44
CA GLY A 253 10.11 -12.12 -7.52
C GLY A 253 10.62 -12.54 -6.13
N ARG A 254 10.71 -11.61 -5.18
CA ARG A 254 11.09 -11.93 -3.79
C ARG A 254 10.06 -12.79 -3.07
N LEU A 255 8.78 -12.66 -3.40
CA LEU A 255 7.71 -13.50 -2.87
C LEU A 255 7.86 -14.95 -3.34
N ALA A 256 8.19 -15.17 -4.62
CA ALA A 256 8.52 -16.48 -5.16
C ALA A 256 9.75 -17.11 -4.48
N GLN A 257 10.78 -16.30 -4.23
CA GLN A 257 12.00 -16.74 -3.53
C GLN A 257 11.78 -17.03 -2.04
N ALA A 258 10.70 -16.49 -1.46
CA ALA A 258 10.26 -16.82 -0.11
C ALA A 258 9.41 -18.11 -0.04
N GLY A 259 9.24 -18.81 -1.17
CA GLY A 259 8.50 -20.07 -1.24
C GLY A 259 6.98 -19.92 -1.41
N CYS A 260 6.47 -18.70 -1.64
CA CYS A 260 5.04 -18.49 -1.85
C CYS A 260 4.53 -19.31 -3.05
N PRO A 261 3.42 -20.06 -2.92
CA PRO A 261 2.91 -20.94 -3.99
C PRO A 261 2.24 -20.12 -5.10
N LEU A 262 3.03 -19.49 -5.96
CA LEU A 262 2.54 -18.64 -7.06
C LEU A 262 1.81 -19.45 -8.16
N ASP A 263 2.04 -20.75 -8.22
CA ASP A 263 1.33 -21.73 -9.06
C ASP A 263 -0.07 -22.06 -8.53
N SER A 264 -0.32 -21.86 -7.25
CA SER A 264 -1.63 -22.00 -6.60
C SER A 264 -1.84 -20.92 -5.53
N PRO A 265 -1.90 -19.63 -5.91
CA PRO A 265 -1.91 -18.50 -4.96
C PRO A 265 -3.06 -18.59 -3.95
N ALA A 266 -4.18 -19.18 -4.35
CA ALA A 266 -5.36 -19.37 -3.51
C ALA A 266 -5.11 -20.16 -2.21
N THR A 267 -4.02 -20.95 -2.17
CA THR A 267 -3.63 -21.70 -0.97
C THR A 267 -2.86 -20.86 0.06
N ALA A 268 -2.41 -19.66 -0.32
CA ALA A 268 -1.56 -18.83 0.52
C ALA A 268 -2.33 -17.81 1.38
N TYR A 269 -3.61 -17.55 1.12
CA TYR A 269 -4.40 -16.57 1.90
C TYR A 269 -4.40 -16.89 3.40
N ILE A 270 -4.16 -15.88 4.24
CA ILE A 270 -4.24 -16.01 5.70
C ILE A 270 -5.69 -16.09 6.14
N ARG A 271 -6.56 -15.24 5.58
CA ARG A 271 -7.98 -15.20 5.90
C ARG A 271 -8.80 -15.75 4.75
N HIS A 272 -8.83 -15.00 3.66
CA HIS A 272 -9.60 -15.30 2.46
C HIS A 272 -9.25 -14.28 1.38
N ARG A 273 -9.61 -14.60 0.14
CA ARG A 273 -9.48 -13.68 -0.99
C ARG A 273 -10.26 -12.38 -0.71
N PRO A 274 -9.60 -11.20 -0.63
CA PRO A 274 -10.28 -9.94 -0.38
C PRO A 274 -11.17 -9.56 -1.57
N ALA A 275 -12.35 -9.02 -1.28
CA ALA A 275 -13.25 -8.51 -2.31
C ALA A 275 -12.57 -7.39 -3.13
N PRO A 276 -12.83 -7.30 -4.44
CA PRO A 276 -12.42 -6.16 -5.26
C PRO A 276 -12.85 -4.84 -4.64
N LEU A 277 -12.01 -3.80 -4.77
CA LEU A 277 -12.43 -2.45 -4.48
C LEU A 277 -13.68 -2.13 -5.30
N THR A 278 -14.79 -1.89 -4.62
CA THR A 278 -16.03 -1.47 -5.25
C THR A 278 -16.18 0.04 -5.11
N SER A 279 -16.78 0.67 -6.12
CA SER A 279 -17.07 2.11 -6.11
C SER A 279 -18.46 2.43 -5.56
N ALA A 280 -19.13 1.45 -4.95
CA ALA A 280 -20.53 1.49 -4.52
C ALA A 280 -20.71 2.43 -3.33
#